data_AF-Q28UY8-F1
#
_entry.id   AF-Q28UY8-F1
#
_cell.length_a   1.000
_cell.length_b   1.000
_cell.length_c   1.000
_cell.angle_alpha   90.00
_cell.angle_beta   90.00
_cell.angle_gamma   90.00
#
_symmetry.space_group_name_H-M   'P 1'
#
loop_
_entity.id
_entity.type
_entity.pdbx_description
1 polymer ?
#
loop_
_entity_poly.entity_id
_entity_poly.type
_entity_poly.pdbx_seq_one_letter_code
_entity_poly.pdbx_strand_id
1 'polypeptide(L)'
;MRSLILILSLALALPMVPTMASADAHSCNQLRQGVVNRAPTNARNLPYAALRCSAISELHLLLNRANSYSNSYLTQRIEAVFRREGLIR
;
A
#
# COMPACT_ATOMS: atom_id res chain seq x y z
N MET A 1 6.37 23.75 51.94
CA MET A 1 7.23 24.53 51.03
C MET A 1 7.62 23.64 49.86
N ARG A 2 7.43 24.16 48.63
CA ARG A 2 8.09 23.76 47.37
C ARG A 2 7.77 22.39 46.75
N SER A 3 6.70 22.40 45.94
CA SER A 3 6.64 21.72 44.65
C SER A 3 7.84 22.09 43.78
N LEU A 4 8.35 21.14 42.98
CA LEU A 4 8.98 21.41 41.68
C LEU A 4 8.88 20.14 40.83
N ILE A 5 7.75 20.03 40.12
CA ILE A 5 7.54 19.06 39.05
C ILE A 5 8.23 19.65 37.81
N LEU A 6 9.35 19.07 37.39
CA LEU A 6 10.05 19.43 36.15
C LEU A 6 9.32 18.77 34.96
N ILE A 7 8.28 19.43 34.47
CA ILE A 7 7.68 19.09 33.17
C ILE A 7 8.51 19.78 32.10
N LEU A 8 9.51 19.08 31.57
CA LEU A 8 10.30 19.56 30.44
C LEU A 8 9.46 19.40 29.17
N SER A 9 8.98 20.53 28.66
CA SER A 9 8.11 20.66 27.50
C SER A 9 8.87 20.25 26.23
N LEU A 10 8.51 19.11 25.64
CA LEU A 10 9.05 18.69 24.36
C LEU A 10 8.38 19.52 23.25
N ALA A 11 9.16 20.45 22.71
CA ALA A 11 8.75 21.40 21.70
C ALA A 11 8.30 20.73 20.38
N LEU A 12 7.33 21.39 19.76
CA LEU A 12 6.63 21.03 18.54
C LEU A 12 7.58 20.62 17.40
N ALA A 13 7.52 19.35 17.00
CA ALA A 13 7.93 18.95 15.65
C ALA A 13 6.77 19.29 14.70
N LEU A 14 6.91 20.38 13.95
CA LEU A 14 6.04 20.75 12.84
C LEU A 14 5.89 19.56 11.88
N PRO A 15 4.68 19.13 11.51
CA PRO A 15 4.52 18.25 10.37
C PRO A 15 4.83 19.09 9.13
N MET A 16 6.03 18.92 8.58
CA MET A 16 6.31 19.30 7.19
C MET A 16 5.32 18.53 6.34
N VAL A 17 4.24 19.18 5.92
CA VAL A 17 3.26 18.61 5.01
C VAL A 17 3.99 18.38 3.69
N PRO A 18 4.27 17.14 3.26
CA PRO A 18 4.83 16.95 1.94
C PRO A 18 3.75 17.39 0.95
N THR A 19 4.12 18.30 0.05
CA THR A 19 3.35 18.63 -1.15
C THR A 19 3.08 17.35 -1.91
N MET A 20 1.89 16.77 -1.71
CA MET A 20 1.50 15.52 -2.33
C MET A 20 1.26 15.70 -3.83
N ALA A 21 1.95 14.84 -4.59
CA ALA A 21 1.36 14.00 -5.63
C ALA A 21 0.82 14.68 -6.91
N SER A 22 1.72 15.15 -7.77
CA SER A 22 1.47 15.16 -9.23
C SER A 22 2.42 14.26 -10.01
N ALA A 23 3.59 13.93 -9.46
CA ALA A 23 4.50 12.90 -9.98
C ALA A 23 4.00 11.45 -9.73
N ASP A 24 3.05 11.27 -8.81
CA ASP A 24 2.56 9.95 -8.36
C ASP A 24 1.70 9.22 -9.41
N ALA A 25 0.95 9.94 -10.25
CA ALA A 25 0.01 9.31 -11.17
C ALA A 25 0.70 8.51 -12.29
N HIS A 26 1.77 9.07 -12.89
CA HIS A 26 2.55 8.36 -13.90
C HIS A 26 3.31 7.17 -13.30
N SER A 27 3.89 7.37 -12.11
CA SER A 27 4.54 6.31 -11.33
C SER A 27 3.59 5.16 -11.01
N CYS A 28 2.35 5.47 -10.59
CA CYS A 28 1.33 4.48 -10.27
C CYS A 28 0.87 3.66 -11.47
N ASN A 29 0.75 4.27 -12.66
CA ASN A 29 0.41 3.52 -13.88
C ASN A 29 1.49 2.51 -14.25
N GLN A 30 2.77 2.88 -14.14
CA GLN A 30 3.89 1.95 -14.33
C GLN A 30 3.89 0.84 -13.25
N LEU A 31 3.62 1.21 -12.00
CA LEU A 31 3.53 0.27 -10.89
C LEU A 31 2.41 -0.76 -11.11
N ARG A 32 1.25 -0.29 -11.58
CA ARG A 32 0.10 -1.15 -11.92
C ARG A 32 0.48 -2.16 -12.98
N GLN A 33 1.13 -1.75 -14.07
CA GLN A 33 1.61 -2.68 -15.09
C GLN A 33 2.58 -3.71 -14.50
N GLY A 34 3.51 -3.27 -13.66
CA GLY A 34 4.44 -4.16 -12.96
C GLY A 34 3.75 -5.18 -12.04
N VAL A 35 2.67 -4.79 -11.38
CA VAL A 35 1.84 -5.67 -10.54
C VAL A 35 1.08 -6.67 -11.40
N VAL A 36 0.40 -6.23 -12.46
CA VAL A 36 -0.38 -7.11 -13.36
C VAL A 36 0.51 -8.18 -13.99
N ASN A 37 1.72 -7.82 -14.43
CA ASN A 37 2.65 -8.75 -15.07
C ASN A 37 3.19 -9.82 -14.11
N ARG A 38 3.32 -9.49 -12.81
CA ARG A 38 3.85 -10.38 -11.77
C ARG A 38 2.77 -11.11 -10.98
N ALA A 39 1.51 -10.72 -11.13
CA ALA A 39 0.40 -11.37 -10.45
C ALA A 39 0.29 -12.85 -10.87
N PRO A 40 -0.02 -13.75 -9.91
CA PRO A 40 -0.25 -15.16 -10.21
C PRO A 40 -1.44 -15.31 -11.17
N THR A 41 -1.40 -16.34 -12.02
CA THR A 41 -2.39 -16.56 -13.10
C THR A 41 -3.84 -16.48 -12.60
N ASN A 42 -4.12 -17.05 -11.42
CA ASN A 42 -5.46 -17.09 -10.83
C ASN A 42 -5.98 -15.68 -10.44
N ALA A 43 -5.09 -14.72 -10.20
CA ALA A 43 -5.43 -13.36 -9.81
C ALA A 43 -5.39 -12.36 -10.98
N ARG A 44 -5.05 -12.77 -12.21
CA ARG A 44 -4.87 -11.85 -13.35
C ARG A 44 -6.17 -11.21 -13.85
N ASN A 45 -7.30 -11.88 -13.67
CA ASN A 45 -8.62 -11.40 -14.12
C ASN A 45 -9.28 -10.41 -13.15
N LEU A 46 -8.60 -10.05 -12.06
CA LEU A 46 -9.10 -9.07 -11.10
C LEU A 46 -9.07 -7.64 -11.69
N PRO A 47 -9.97 -6.73 -11.26
CA PRO A 47 -10.09 -5.41 -11.85
C PRO A 47 -8.99 -4.43 -11.38
N TYR A 48 -7.72 -4.68 -11.73
CA TYR A 48 -6.57 -3.85 -11.31
C TYR A 48 -6.67 -2.38 -11.73
N ALA A 49 -7.42 -2.08 -12.79
CA ALA A 49 -7.66 -0.71 -13.24
C ALA A 49 -8.52 0.10 -12.26
N ALA A 50 -9.40 -0.56 -11.51
CA ALA A 50 -10.27 0.07 -10.51
C ALA A 50 -9.57 0.26 -9.15
N LEU A 51 -8.40 -0.34 -8.95
CA LEU A 51 -7.64 -0.18 -7.71
C LEU A 51 -7.04 1.23 -7.59
N ARG A 52 -7.15 1.77 -6.38
CA ARG A 52 -6.44 2.98 -5.96
C ARG A 52 -4.94 2.73 -5.94
N CYS A 53 -4.14 3.78 -6.14
CA CYS A 53 -2.68 3.68 -6.15
C CYS A 53 -2.09 3.14 -4.85
N SER A 54 -2.69 3.45 -3.70
CA SER A 54 -2.30 2.90 -2.39
C SER A 54 -2.39 1.36 -2.37
N ALA A 55 -3.48 0.81 -2.91
CA ALA A 55 -3.67 -0.64 -2.99
C ALA A 55 -2.70 -1.29 -4.00
N ILE A 56 -2.44 -0.62 -5.14
CA ILE A 56 -1.41 -1.07 -6.09
C ILE A 56 -0.02 -1.13 -5.43
N SER A 57 0.34 -0.15 -4.61
CA SER A 57 1.59 -0.15 -3.85
C SER A 57 1.65 -1.28 -2.82
N GLU A 58 0.55 -1.56 -2.10
CA GLU A 58 0.46 -2.73 -1.20
C GLU A 58 0.70 -4.04 -1.97
N LEU A 59 0.07 -4.21 -3.13
CA LEU A 59 0.25 -5.37 -3.99
C LEU A 59 1.67 -5.49 -4.53
N HIS A 60 2.30 -4.37 -4.90
CA HIS A 60 3.70 -4.36 -5.35
C HIS A 60 4.65 -4.88 -4.26
N LEU A 61 4.48 -4.42 -3.02
CA LEU A 61 5.28 -4.89 -1.88
C LEU A 61 5.04 -6.37 -1.58
N LEU A 62 3.79 -6.83 -1.67
CA LEU A 62 3.43 -8.23 -1.52
C LEU A 62 4.13 -9.11 -2.58
N LEU A 63 4.10 -8.68 -3.85
CA LEU A 63 4.70 -9.41 -4.97
C LEU A 63 6.24 -9.38 -4.96
N ASN A 64 6.88 -8.34 -4.42
CA ASN A 64 8.34 -8.34 -4.21
C ASN A 64 8.79 -9.43 -3.22
N ARG A 65 7.89 -9.90 -2.36
CA ARG A 65 8.13 -11.01 -1.42
C ARG A 65 7.51 -12.32 -1.90
N ALA A 66 7.11 -12.42 -3.16
CA ALA A 66 6.37 -13.57 -3.69
C ALA A 66 7.11 -14.91 -3.48
N ASN A 67 8.44 -14.92 -3.60
CA ASN A 67 9.26 -16.13 -3.43
C ASN A 67 9.20 -16.73 -2.02
N SER A 68 8.73 -15.96 -1.03
CA SER A 68 8.56 -16.42 0.35
C SER A 68 7.18 -17.04 0.62
N TYR A 69 6.28 -17.05 -0.37
CA TYR A 69 4.88 -17.46 -0.21
C TYR A 69 4.48 -18.48 -1.27
N SER A 70 3.51 -19.34 -0.93
CA SER A 70 2.86 -20.16 -1.93
C SER A 70 1.98 -19.31 -2.86
N ASN A 71 1.80 -19.77 -4.10
CA ASN A 71 0.89 -19.10 -5.05
C ASN A 71 -0.55 -19.00 -4.52
N SER A 72 -1.01 -19.99 -3.76
CA SER A 72 -2.35 -19.96 -3.14
C SER A 72 -2.46 -18.85 -2.10
N TYR A 73 -1.44 -18.70 -1.23
CA TYR A 73 -1.41 -17.64 -0.23
C TYR A 73 -1.35 -16.25 -0.88
N LEU A 74 -0.51 -16.07 -1.90
CA LEU A 74 -0.45 -14.82 -2.65
C LEU A 74 -1.79 -14.46 -3.26
N THR A 75 -2.46 -15.42 -3.90
CA THR A 75 -3.79 -15.22 -4.51
C THR A 75 -4.80 -14.76 -3.46
N GLN A 76 -4.87 -15.44 -2.31
CA GLN A 76 -5.78 -15.05 -1.22
C GLN A 76 -5.49 -13.65 -0.68
N ARG A 77 -4.21 -13.27 -0.54
CA ARG A 77 -3.80 -11.95 -0.08
C ARG A 77 -4.14 -10.87 -1.09
N ILE A 78 -3.96 -11.14 -2.38
CA ILE A 78 -4.36 -10.24 -3.46
C ILE A 78 -5.88 -10.04 -3.42
N GLU A 79 -6.67 -11.12 -3.42
CA GLU A 79 -8.13 -11.06 -3.33
C GLU A 79 -8.61 -10.32 -2.07
N ALA A 80 -7.91 -10.46 -0.94
CA ALA A 80 -8.23 -9.70 0.27
C ALA A 80 -8.10 -8.19 0.08
N VAL A 81 -7.11 -7.72 -0.69
CA VAL A 81 -6.98 -6.30 -1.06
C VAL A 81 -8.17 -5.87 -1.93
N PHE A 82 -8.53 -6.67 -2.93
CA PHE A 82 -9.68 -6.38 -3.80
C PHE A 82 -11.02 -6.36 -3.05
N ARG A 83 -11.22 -7.27 -2.08
CA ARG A 83 -12.39 -7.26 -1.20
C ARG A 83 -12.43 -6.03 -0.30
N ARG A 84 -11.29 -5.61 0.25
CA ARG A 84 -11.18 -4.39 1.07
C ARG A 84 -11.52 -3.14 0.28
N GLU A 85 -11.12 -3.09 -0.99
CA GLU A 85 -11.45 -2.00 -1.92
C GLU A 85 -12.89 -2.10 -2.47
N GLY A 86 -13.66 -3.14 -2.10
CA GLY A 86 -15.04 -3.32 -2.53
C GLY A 86 -15.21 -3.74 -4.00
N LEU A 87 -14.14 -4.23 -4.63
CA LEU A 87 -14.13 -4.58 -6.06
C LEU A 87 -14.59 -6.00 -6.35
N ILE A 88 -14.52 -6.88 -5.35
CA ILE A 88 -15.00 -8.26 -5.39
C ILE A 88 -15.60 -8.62 -4.02
N ARG A 89 -16.41 -9.68 -3.95
CA ARG A 89 -17.14 -10.10 -2.76
C ARG A 89 -16.60 -11.41 -2.19
#